data_AF-A0A918MSC4-F1
#
_entry.id   AF-A0A918MSC4-F1
#
_cell.length_a   1.000
_cell.length_b   1.000
_cell.length_c   1.000
_cell.angle_alpha   90.00
_cell.angle_beta   90.00
_cell.angle_gamma   90.00
#
_symmetry.space_group_name_H-M   'P 1'
#
loop_
_entity.id
_entity.type
_entity.pdbx_description
1 polymer ?
#
loop_
_entity_poly.entity_id
_entity_poly.type
_entity_poly.pdbx_seq_one_letter_code
_entity_poly.pdbx_strand_id
1 'polypeptide(L)' 'MAELPESVDRDIREGRAVLAVKAIRETQGCSLREAVDLYHQRYGELHPEPDPAREAPRPRVLRFERDGSLVVFEGVQGGR' A
#
# COMPACT_ATOMS: atom_id res chain seq x y z
N MET A 1 -15.04 -3.63 -18.42
CA MET A 1 -13.91 -2.86 -17.89
C MET A 1 -12.83 -2.92 -18.95
N ALA A 2 -12.32 -1.79 -19.44
CA ALA A 2 -11.25 -1.80 -20.43
C ALA A 2 -10.02 -2.46 -19.78
N GLU A 3 -9.57 -3.59 -20.33
CA GLU A 3 -8.34 -4.24 -19.86
C GLU A 3 -7.17 -3.30 -20.12
N LEU A 4 -6.48 -2.95 -19.05
CA LEU A 4 -5.25 -2.17 -19.14
C LEU A 4 -4.14 -3.07 -19.71
N PRO A 5 -3.24 -2.53 -20.56
CA PRO A 5 -2.09 -3.28 -21.04
C PRO A 5 -1.23 -3.79 -19.88
N GLU A 6 -0.65 -4.99 -20.01
CA GLU A 6 0.27 -5.56 -19.00
C GLU A 6 1.46 -4.64 -18.69
N SER A 7 1.86 -3.79 -19.65
CA SER A 7 2.92 -2.81 -19.46
C SER A 7 2.59 -1.78 -18.38
N VAL A 8 1.31 -1.44 -18.18
CA VAL A 8 0.87 -0.46 -17.17
C VAL A 8 1.15 -1.01 -15.78
N ASP A 9 0.80 -2.26 -15.51
CA ASP A 9 1.04 -2.88 -14.20
C ASP A 9 2.54 -3.01 -13.90
N ARG A 10 3.36 -3.34 -14.91
CA ARG A 10 4.82 -3.38 -14.76
C ARG A 10 5.36 -1.99 -14.42
N ASP A 11 4.93 -0.96 -15.16
CA ASP A 11 5.38 0.41 -14.94
C ASP A 11 4.92 0.95 -13.57
N ILE A 12 3.73 0.55 -13.10
CA ILE A 12 3.26 0.85 -11.73
C ILE A 12 4.18 0.21 -10.68
N ARG A 13 4.45 -1.10 -10.77
CA ARG A 13 5.29 -1.82 -9.80
C ARG A 13 6.71 -1.28 -9.73
N GLU A 14 7.23 -0.80 -10.86
CA GLU A 14 8.59 -0.22 -10.95
C GLU A 14 8.65 1.28 -10.62
N GLY A 15 7.53 1.90 -10.23
CA GLY A 15 7.49 3.32 -9.88
C GLY A 15 7.61 4.27 -11.09
N ARG A 16 7.42 3.77 -12.32
CA ARG A 16 7.51 4.53 -13.57
C ARG A 16 6.17 5.21 -13.90
N ALA A 17 5.68 6.05 -13.00
CA ALA A 17 4.34 6.64 -13.04
C ALA A 17 4.02 7.38 -14.36
N VAL A 18 4.97 8.16 -14.90
CA VAL A 18 4.78 8.91 -16.16
C VAL A 18 4.54 7.97 -17.34
N LEU A 19 5.26 6.83 -17.40
CA LEU A 19 5.09 5.84 -18.46
C LEU A 19 3.75 5.11 -18.34
N ALA A 20 3.35 4.75 -17.12
CA ALA A 20 2.06 4.13 -16.85
C ALA A 20 0.89 5.04 -17.28
N VAL A 21 0.91 6.31 -16.85
CA VAL A 21 -0.13 7.30 -17.22
C VAL A 21 -0.16 7.55 -18.72
N LYS A 22 1.01 7.63 -19.38
CA LYS A 22 1.08 7.76 -20.84
C LYS A 22 0.43 6.58 -21.54
N ALA A 23 0.77 5.35 -21.15
CA ALA A 23 0.22 4.14 -21.73
C ALA A 23 -1.31 4.04 -21.54
N ILE A 24 -1.83 4.44 -20.37
CA ILE A 24 -3.28 4.50 -20.12
C ILE A 24 -3.96 5.47 -21.09
N ARG A 25 -3.42 6.68 -21.26
CA ARG A 25 -3.98 7.69 -22.18
C ARG A 25 -3.99 7.22 -23.62
N GLU A 26 -2.88 6.63 -24.09
CA GLU A 26 -2.74 6.17 -25.46
C GLU A 26 -3.67 5.00 -25.76
N THR A 27 -3.86 4.09 -24.80
CA THR A 27 -4.71 2.90 -24.98
C THR A 27 -6.20 3.24 -24.90
N GLN A 28 -6.58 4.09 -23.94
CA GLN A 28 -8.00 4.40 -23.70
C GLN A 28 -8.49 5.66 -24.43
N GLY A 29 -7.59 6.44 -25.02
CA GLY A 29 -7.94 7.71 -25.67
C GLY A 29 -8.52 8.75 -24.69
N CYS A 30 -8.22 8.63 -23.40
CA CYS A 30 -8.81 9.46 -22.35
C CYS A 30 -8.01 10.74 -22.05
N SER A 31 -8.64 11.65 -21.31
CA SER A 31 -7.97 12.84 -20.80
C SER A 31 -6.85 12.50 -19.81
N LEU A 32 -5.94 13.46 -19.58
CA LEU A 32 -4.88 13.27 -18.59
C LEU A 32 -5.45 13.01 -17.19
N ARG A 33 -6.54 13.71 -16.83
CA ARG A 33 -7.17 13.55 -15.52
C ARG A 33 -7.72 12.13 -15.35
N GLU A 34 -8.49 11.64 -16.31
CA GLU A 34 -9.04 10.28 -16.28
C GLU A 34 -7.92 9.23 -16.21
N ALA A 35 -6.82 9.43 -16.93
CA ALA A 35 -5.69 8.50 -16.87
C ALA A 35 -4.99 8.48 -15.51
N VAL A 36 -4.89 9.63 -14.84
CA VAL A 36 -4.35 9.70 -13.47
C VAL A 36 -5.29 9.02 -12.48
N ASP A 37 -6.60 9.20 -12.64
CA ASP A 37 -7.60 8.54 -11.78
C ASP A 37 -7.52 7.01 -11.94
N LEU A 38 -7.44 6.52 -13.17
CA LEU A 38 -7.22 5.10 -13.48
C LEU A 38 -5.89 4.57 -12.95
N TYR A 39 -4.82 5.36 -13.06
CA TYR A 39 -3.51 5.02 -12.48
C TYR A 39 -3.61 4.83 -10.97
N HIS A 40 -4.24 5.76 -10.24
CA HIS A 40 -4.39 5.66 -8.78
C HIS A 40 -5.23 4.46 -8.37
N GLN A 41 -6.32 4.19 -9.07
CA GLN A 41 -7.12 2.99 -8.83
C GLN A 41 -6.27 1.73 -8.98
N ARG A 42 -5.52 1.61 -10.09
CA ARG A 42 -4.70 0.43 -10.35
C ARG A 42 -3.51 0.32 -9.40
N TYR A 43 -2.93 1.45 -9.01
CA TYR A 43 -1.88 1.51 -8.00
C TYR A 43 -2.37 0.96 -6.65
N GLY A 44 -3.57 1.35 -6.19
CA GLY A 44 -4.15 0.82 -4.95
C GLY A 44 -4.45 -0.69 -5.01
N GLU A 45 -4.88 -1.20 -6.17
CA GLU A 45 -5.09 -2.64 -6.37
C GLU A 45 -3.76 -3.44 -6.31
N LEU A 46 -2.67 -2.86 -6.80
CA LEU A 46 -1.34 -3.49 -6.82
C LEU A 46 -0.56 -3.30 -5.51
N HIS A 47 -0.86 -2.25 -4.77
CA HIS A 47 -0.28 -1.91 -3.47
C HIS A 47 -1.38 -1.79 -2.43
N PRO A 48 -2.00 -2.92 -2.03
CA PRO A 48 -2.97 -2.88 -0.95
C PRO A 48 -2.28 -2.30 0.28
N GLU A 49 -2.86 -1.25 0.86
CA GLU A 49 -2.43 -0.77 2.15
C GLU A 49 -2.45 -1.93 3.15
N PRO A 50 -1.48 -2.02 4.07
CA PRO A 50 -1.54 -3.01 5.13
C PRO A 50 -2.82 -2.76 5.90
N ASP A 51 -3.76 -3.72 5.80
CA ASP A 51 -5.02 -3.66 6.52
C ASP A 51 -4.71 -3.67 8.04
N PRO A 52 -4.93 -2.55 8.76
CA PRO A 52 -4.62 -2.49 10.18
C PRO A 52 -5.50 -3.44 11.00
N ALA A 53 -6.61 -3.93 10.45
CA ALA A 53 -7.44 -4.97 11.08
C ALA A 53 -6.87 -6.38 10.90
N ARG A 54 -6.04 -6.63 9.87
CA ARG A 54 -5.26 -7.87 9.72
C ARG A 54 -3.99 -7.87 10.54
N GLU A 55 -3.43 -6.69 10.83
CA GLU A 55 -2.36 -6.55 11.79
C GLU A 55 -2.95 -6.74 13.19
N ALA A 56 -3.01 -8.00 13.65
CA ALA A 56 -3.51 -8.33 14.97
C ALA A 56 -2.91 -7.36 15.99
N PRO A 57 -3.72 -6.67 16.81
CA PRO A 57 -3.23 -5.66 17.73
C PRO A 57 -2.15 -6.29 18.60
N ARG A 58 -0.89 -5.89 18.38
CA ARG A 58 0.22 -6.38 19.19
C ARG A 58 -0.05 -5.87 20.61
N PRO A 59 -0.28 -6.74 21.61
CA PRO A 59 -0.54 -6.27 22.96
C PRO A 59 0.71 -5.54 23.44
N ARG A 60 0.59 -4.22 23.62
CA ARG A 60 1.61 -3.40 24.26
C ARG A 60 1.37 -3.48 25.76
N VAL A 61 2.26 -4.15 26.48
CA VAL A 61 2.19 -4.21 27.93
C VAL A 61 2.96 -3.03 28.49
N LEU A 62 2.29 -2.20 29.28
CA LEU A 62 2.96 -1.15 30.05
C LEU A 62 3.46 -1.75 31.36
N ARG A 63 4.76 -1.61 31.62
CA ARG A 63 5.38 -2.05 32.87
C ARG A 63 5.85 -0.83 33.66
N PHE A 64 5.44 -0.77 34.91
CA PHE A 64 5.97 0.19 35.88
C PHE A 64 7.23 -0.39 36.50
N GLU A 65 8.35 0.30 36.32
CA GLU A 65 9.60 -0.03 36.98
C GLU A 65 9.65 0.58 38.38
N ARG A 66 10.49 0.00 39.25
CA ARG A 66 10.60 0.41 40.66
C ARG A 66 11.11 1.84 40.86
N ASP A 67 11.75 2.40 39.84
CA ASP A 67 12.25 3.77 39.80
C ASP A 67 11.16 4.80 39.40
N GLY A 68 9.93 4.34 39.13
CA GLY A 68 8.81 5.17 38.70
C GLY A 68 8.70 5.34 37.18
N SER A 69 9.57 4.70 36.40
CA SER A 69 9.53 4.76 34.94
C SER A 69 8.43 3.86 34.37
N LEU A 70 7.74 4.33 33.33
CA LEU A 70 6.76 3.56 32.56
C LEU A 70 7.39 3.11 31.24
N VAL A 71 7.55 1.81 31.03
CA VAL A 71 8.15 1.26 29.80
C VAL A 71 7.13 0.48 28.98
N VAL A 72 7.22 0.61 27.65
CA VAL A 72 6.42 -0.16 26.69
C VAL A 72 7.14 -1.46 26.40
N PHE A 73 6.52 -2.59 26.72
CA PHE A 73 7.01 -3.92 26.39
C PHE A 73 6.18 -4.50 25.25
N GLU A 74 6.79 -4.69 24.09
CA GLU A 74 6.14 -5.39 22.98
C GLU A 74 6.24 -6.91 23.24
N GLY A 75 5.11 -7.57 23.44
CA GLY A 75 5.08 -9.00 23.73
C GLY A 75 5.71 -9.82 22.60
N VAL A 76 6.87 -10.42 22.85
CA VAL A 76 7.46 -11.44 21.96
C VAL A 76 6.51 -12.64 21.93
N GLN A 77 5.99 -12.99 20.75
CA GLN A 77 5.28 -14.26 20.57
C GLN A 77 6.23 -15.40 20.91
N GLY A 78 6.00 -16.06 22.05
CA GLY A 78 6.65 -17.32 22.38
C GLY A 78 6.20 -18.38 21.39
N GLY A 79 7.08 -18.73 20.46
CA GLY A 79 6.90 -19.86 19.55
C GLY A 79 6.80 -21.17 20.33
N ARG A 80 5.88 -22.03 19.89
CA ARG A 80 5.78 -23.43 20.31
C ARG A 80 5.90 -24.31 19.08
#